data_AF-A0A7C7DZ61-F1
#
_entry.id   AF-A0A7C7DZ61-F1
#
_cell.length_a   1.000
_cell.length_b   1.000
_cell.length_c   1.000
_cell.angle_alpha   90.00
_cell.angle_beta   90.00
_cell.angle_gamma   90.00
#
_symmetry.space_group_name_H-M   'P 1'
#
loop_
_entity.id
_entity.type
_entity.pdbx_description
1 polymer ?
#
loop_
_entity_poly.entity_id
_entity_poly.type
_entity_poly.pdbx_seq_one_letter_code
_entity_poly.pdbx_strand_id
1 'polypeptide(L)'
;MRGAFGEVGAQALLPWLFWTWRGLMRTPRRAPWLALAAVLLALLAVLMSGEAALLLPTYTQVFMKAMGGYVIQFFPLFLLGALFGKLMDDSGSARAIAHAIVDKVGSQRAILAIVLACGILTYGGVSLFVVAFAVYPIGAALFREAGIPKRLIPAAIALGSFTFTMTALPGTPAIQNAIPSPFFGTDAFAAPGLGLLGGLIMFGLGTWWLSAQQRKLMAAGEGYGHHS
;
A
#
# COMPACT_ATOMS: atom_id res chain seq x y z
N MET A 1 -16.74 10.17 32.32
CA MET A 1 -16.99 9.04 31.40
C MET A 1 -16.97 9.45 29.91
N ARG A 2 -16.03 10.30 29.47
CA ARG A 2 -15.93 10.78 28.07
C ARG A 2 -14.71 10.22 27.29
N GLY A 3 -13.80 9.51 27.96
CA GLY A 3 -12.59 8.94 27.33
C GLY A 3 -12.67 7.47 26.92
N ALA A 4 -13.63 6.69 27.45
CA ALA A 4 -13.65 5.24 27.25
C ALA A 4 -14.24 4.79 25.89
N PHE A 5 -15.10 5.60 25.25
CA PHE A 5 -15.75 5.21 23.99
C PHE A 5 -14.84 5.34 22.75
N GLY A 6 -13.87 6.27 22.78
CA GLY A 6 -12.91 6.45 21.69
C GLY A 6 -11.90 5.30 21.58
N GLU A 7 -11.39 4.82 22.71
CA GLU A 7 -10.42 3.72 22.74
C GLU A 7 -11.07 2.35 22.47
N VAL A 8 -12.29 2.11 22.97
CA VAL A 8 -13.03 0.86 22.72
C VAL A 8 -13.46 0.75 21.24
N GLY A 9 -13.81 1.86 20.60
CA GLY A 9 -14.10 1.88 19.16
C GLY A 9 -12.87 1.60 18.29
N ALA A 10 -11.73 2.20 18.61
CA ALA A 10 -10.47 1.97 17.89
C ALA A 10 -9.93 0.53 18.06
N GLN A 11 -10.06 -0.05 19.26
CA GLN A 11 -9.63 -1.43 19.53
C GLN A 11 -10.58 -2.48 18.93
N ALA A 12 -11.89 -2.19 18.81
CA ALA A 12 -12.86 -3.05 18.12
C ALA A 12 -12.70 -3.03 16.58
N LEU A 13 -12.13 -1.95 16.03
CA LEU A 13 -11.87 -1.81 14.58
C LEU A 13 -10.69 -2.66 14.11
N LEU A 14 -9.69 -2.95 14.95
CA LEU A 14 -8.50 -3.73 14.55
C LEU A 14 -8.85 -5.19 14.18
N PRO A 15 -9.62 -5.95 14.98
CA PRO A 15 -10.14 -7.26 14.57
C PRO A 15 -11.02 -7.14 13.32
N TRP A 16 -11.88 -6.13 13.25
CA TRP A 16 -12.80 -5.93 12.11
C TRP A 16 -12.06 -5.65 10.79
N LEU A 17 -11.01 -4.81 10.81
CA LEU A 17 -10.09 -4.54 9.71
C LEU A 17 -9.31 -5.80 9.30
N PHE A 18 -8.87 -6.60 10.27
CA PHE A 18 -8.19 -7.86 9.99
C PHE A 18 -9.12 -8.89 9.31
N TRP A 19 -10.37 -9.03 9.78
CA TRP A 19 -11.36 -9.93 9.19
C TRP A 19 -11.85 -9.45 7.82
N THR A 20 -12.03 -8.14 7.63
CA THR A 20 -12.36 -7.55 6.33
C THR A 20 -11.21 -7.70 5.33
N TRP A 21 -9.95 -7.48 5.75
CA TRP A 21 -8.78 -7.71 4.91
C TRP A 21 -8.63 -9.18 4.50
N ARG A 22 -8.84 -10.12 5.44
CA ARG A 22 -8.84 -11.56 5.16
C ARG A 22 -9.97 -11.99 4.23
N GLY A 23 -11.14 -11.36 4.33
CA GLY A 23 -12.28 -11.55 3.43
C GLY A 23 -12.04 -10.98 2.02
N LEU A 24 -11.39 -9.82 1.94
CA LEU A 24 -10.99 -9.15 0.70
C LEU A 24 -10.03 -10.00 -0.13
N MET A 25 -9.03 -10.61 0.53
CA MET A 25 -8.08 -11.53 -0.11
C MET A 25 -8.72 -12.81 -0.66
N ARG A 26 -9.86 -13.24 -0.11
CA ARG A 26 -10.59 -14.42 -0.58
C ARG A 26 -11.60 -14.11 -1.68
N THR A 27 -12.18 -12.91 -1.66
CA THR A 27 -13.21 -12.49 -2.62
C THR A 27 -13.11 -10.99 -2.92
N PRO A 28 -12.32 -10.60 -3.94
CA PRO A 28 -12.11 -9.20 -4.31
C PRO A 28 -13.41 -8.45 -4.66
N ARG A 29 -14.46 -9.18 -5.10
CA ARG A 29 -15.79 -8.63 -5.44
C ARG A 29 -16.52 -7.96 -4.28
N ARG A 30 -16.10 -8.13 -3.02
CA ARG A 30 -16.77 -7.56 -1.84
C ARG A 30 -16.20 -6.23 -1.35
N ALA A 31 -15.09 -5.77 -1.93
CA ALA A 31 -14.45 -4.49 -1.62
C ALA A 31 -15.41 -3.27 -1.59
N PRO A 32 -16.28 -3.05 -2.59
CA PRO A 32 -17.12 -1.85 -2.62
C PRO A 32 -18.18 -1.85 -1.51
N TRP A 33 -18.70 -3.01 -1.12
CA TRP A 33 -19.71 -3.13 -0.05
C TRP A 33 -19.15 -2.76 1.32
N LEU A 34 -17.87 -3.09 1.56
CA LEU A 34 -17.18 -2.75 2.81
C LEU A 34 -16.96 -1.24 2.94
N ALA A 35 -16.62 -0.56 1.84
CA ALA A 35 -16.48 0.90 1.83
C ALA A 35 -17.83 1.60 2.10
N LEU A 36 -18.90 1.14 1.46
CA LEU A 36 -20.26 1.62 1.70
C LEU A 36 -20.70 1.41 3.16
N ALA A 37 -20.45 0.22 3.72
CA ALA A 37 -20.78 -0.07 5.11
C ALA A 37 -20.02 0.84 6.09
N ALA A 38 -18.74 1.12 5.84
CA ALA A 38 -17.94 2.02 6.67
C ALA A 38 -18.52 3.45 6.69
N VAL A 39 -18.92 3.98 5.52
CA VAL A 39 -19.54 5.31 5.42
C VAL A 39 -20.88 5.35 6.17
N LEU A 40 -21.72 4.33 5.99
CA LEU A 40 -23.01 4.25 6.68
C LEU A 40 -22.87 4.15 8.20
N LEU A 41 -21.89 3.38 8.68
CA LEU A 41 -21.61 3.27 10.12
C LEU A 41 -21.06 4.57 10.70
N ALA A 42 -20.22 5.30 9.97
CA ALA A 42 -19.74 6.61 10.38
C ALA A 42 -20.88 7.63 10.48
N LEU A 43 -21.79 7.65 9.50
CA LEU A 43 -22.99 8.50 9.54
C LEU A 43 -23.91 8.13 10.71
N LEU A 44 -24.11 6.82 10.95
CA LEU A 44 -24.88 6.33 12.09
C LEU A 44 -24.25 6.75 13.42
N ALA A 45 -22.93 6.64 13.57
CA ALA A 45 -22.21 7.06 14.77
C ALA A 45 -22.41 8.55 15.05
N VAL A 46 -22.38 9.39 14.01
CA VAL A 46 -22.64 10.83 14.16
C VAL A 46 -24.11 11.10 14.53
N LEU A 47 -25.06 10.40 13.90
CA LEU A 47 -26.47 10.49 14.27
C LEU A 47 -26.71 10.10 15.74
N MET A 48 -26.07 9.02 16.20
CA MET A 48 -26.18 8.55 17.58
C MET A 48 -25.43 9.43 18.59
N SER A 49 -24.43 10.21 18.16
CA SER A 49 -23.71 11.14 19.04
C SER A 49 -24.53 12.36 19.47
N GLY A 50 -25.64 12.65 18.79
CA GLY A 50 -26.43 13.88 19.02
C GLY A 50 -25.78 15.16 18.51
N GLU A 51 -24.58 15.08 17.93
CA GLU A 51 -23.79 16.21 17.44
C GLU A 51 -23.95 16.45 15.92
N ALA A 52 -25.04 15.99 15.32
CA ALA A 52 -25.27 16.13 13.88
C ALA A 52 -25.21 17.60 13.39
N ALA A 53 -25.60 18.56 14.24
CA ALA A 53 -25.48 19.99 13.95
C ALA A 53 -24.03 20.49 13.86
N LEU A 54 -23.07 19.78 14.46
CA LEU A 54 -21.63 20.11 14.42
C LEU A 54 -20.93 19.55 13.18
N LEU A 55 -21.60 18.74 12.34
CA LEU A 55 -21.02 18.22 11.10
C LEU A 55 -20.55 19.32 10.16
N LEU A 56 -21.42 20.29 9.85
CA LEU A 56 -21.12 21.36 8.89
C LEU A 56 -20.02 22.30 9.42
N PRO A 57 -20.06 22.74 10.69
CA PRO A 57 -18.96 23.48 11.31
C PRO A 57 -17.65 22.68 11.34
N THR A 58 -17.67 21.40 11.71
CA THR A 58 -16.46 20.56 11.77
C THR A 58 -15.86 20.37 10.38
N TYR A 59 -16.70 20.16 9.36
CA TYR A 59 -16.27 20.07 7.97
C TYR A 59 -15.62 21.37 7.49
N THR A 60 -16.26 22.52 7.68
CA THR A 60 -15.79 23.80 7.14
C THR A 60 -14.69 24.47 7.95
N GLN A 61 -14.77 24.44 9.28
CA GLN A 61 -13.86 25.19 10.15
C GLN A 61 -12.65 24.38 10.59
N VAL A 62 -12.81 23.05 10.76
CA VAL A 62 -11.74 22.16 11.22
C VAL A 62 -11.11 21.45 10.02
N PHE A 63 -11.89 20.64 9.31
CA PHE A 63 -11.37 19.80 8.23
C PHE A 63 -10.86 20.63 7.06
N MET A 64 -11.67 21.51 6.45
CA MET A 64 -11.24 22.31 5.28
C MET A 64 -10.04 23.21 5.58
N LYS A 65 -9.96 23.78 6.79
CA LYS A 65 -8.81 24.61 7.20
C LYS A 65 -7.53 23.77 7.33
N ALA A 66 -7.61 22.60 7.97
CA ALA A 66 -6.48 21.67 8.07
C ALA A 66 -6.06 21.13 6.69
N MET A 67 -7.03 20.77 5.85
CA MET A 67 -6.80 20.29 4.48
C MET A 67 -6.11 21.36 3.62
N GLY A 68 -6.56 22.62 3.71
CA GLY A 68 -5.92 23.74 3.02
C GLY A 68 -4.46 23.94 3.45
N GLY A 69 -4.19 23.91 4.76
CA GLY A 69 -2.82 23.99 5.29
C GLY A 69 -1.93 22.84 4.79
N TYR A 70 -2.47 21.62 4.78
CA TYR A 70 -1.79 20.44 4.25
C TYR A 70 -1.44 20.59 2.77
N VAL A 71 -2.40 21.03 1.93
CA VAL A 71 -2.15 21.26 0.51
C VAL A 71 -1.04 22.29 0.35
N ILE A 72 -1.11 23.44 1.02
CA ILE A 72 -0.06 24.47 0.90
C ILE A 72 1.32 23.92 1.28
N GLN A 73 1.42 23.16 2.37
CA GLN A 73 2.68 22.65 2.89
C GLN A 73 3.29 21.55 2.02
N PHE A 74 2.47 20.62 1.52
CA PHE A 74 2.95 19.42 0.81
C PHE A 74 2.79 19.48 -0.71
N PHE A 75 2.13 20.51 -1.26
CA PHE A 75 1.92 20.66 -2.70
C PHE A 75 3.23 20.62 -3.51
N PRO A 76 4.32 21.30 -3.14
CA PRO A 76 5.59 21.20 -3.90
C PRO A 76 6.13 19.77 -3.94
N LEU A 77 6.06 19.05 -2.81
CA LEU A 77 6.51 17.66 -2.72
C LEU A 77 5.67 16.75 -3.64
N PHE A 78 4.33 16.89 -3.59
CA PHE A 78 3.44 16.10 -4.44
C PHE A 78 3.56 16.45 -5.92
N LEU A 79 3.74 17.73 -6.25
CA LEU A 79 3.93 18.19 -7.63
C LEU A 79 5.21 17.61 -8.22
N LEU A 80 6.33 17.71 -7.49
CA LEU A 80 7.61 17.15 -7.93
C LEU A 80 7.54 15.62 -8.04
N GLY A 81 6.92 14.94 -7.06
CA GLY A 81 6.71 13.49 -7.10
C GLY A 81 5.84 13.06 -8.29
N ALA A 82 4.74 13.77 -8.56
CA ALA A 82 3.86 13.50 -9.68
C ALA A 82 4.56 13.75 -11.04
N LEU A 83 5.32 14.84 -11.15
CA LEU A 83 6.09 15.16 -12.36
C LEU A 83 7.16 14.10 -12.63
N PHE A 84 7.91 13.69 -11.60
CA PHE A 84 8.91 12.63 -11.70
C PHE A 84 8.28 11.29 -12.07
N GLY A 85 7.19 10.92 -11.39
CA GLY A 85 6.44 9.70 -11.70
C GLY A 85 5.90 9.68 -13.12
N LYS A 86 5.42 10.82 -13.63
CA LYS A 86 4.96 10.95 -15.02
C LYS A 86 6.12 10.89 -16.02
N LEU A 87 7.25 11.53 -15.71
CA LEU A 87 8.44 11.49 -16.55
C LEU A 87 8.98 10.06 -16.70
N MET A 88 9.02 9.28 -15.61
CA MET A 88 9.43 7.88 -15.63
C MET A 88 8.48 6.96 -16.41
N ASP A 89 7.19 7.30 -16.43
CA ASP A 89 6.16 6.63 -17.21
C ASP A 89 6.34 6.93 -18.71
N ASP A 90 6.43 8.20 -19.08
CA ASP A 90 6.58 8.65 -20.48
C ASP A 90 7.91 8.23 -21.10
N SER A 91 8.99 8.21 -20.33
CA SER A 91 10.31 7.82 -20.82
C SER A 91 10.45 6.30 -21.03
N GLY A 92 9.52 5.50 -20.51
CA GLY A 92 9.66 4.04 -20.44
C GLY A 92 10.75 3.56 -19.47
N SER A 93 11.39 4.46 -18.71
CA SER A 93 12.45 4.11 -17.77
C SER A 93 11.96 3.14 -16.68
N ALA A 94 10.71 3.27 -16.24
CA ALA A 94 10.11 2.35 -15.28
C ALA A 94 10.14 0.89 -15.79
N ARG A 95 9.82 0.68 -17.07
CA ARG A 95 9.85 -0.65 -17.70
C ARG A 95 11.27 -1.18 -17.86
N ALA A 96 12.22 -0.32 -18.26
CA ALA A 96 13.63 -0.68 -18.39
C ALA A 96 14.26 -1.08 -17.05
N ILE A 97 14.00 -0.32 -15.98
CA ILE A 97 14.48 -0.62 -14.62
C ILE A 97 13.88 -1.95 -14.12
N ALA A 98 12.57 -2.15 -14.32
CA ALA A 98 11.90 -3.40 -13.93
C ALA A 98 12.51 -4.62 -14.64
N HIS A 99 12.75 -4.54 -15.95
CA HIS A 99 13.43 -5.59 -16.71
C HIS A 99 14.84 -5.86 -16.17
N ALA A 100 15.66 -4.81 -16.00
CA ALA A 100 17.02 -4.96 -15.52
C ALA A 100 17.10 -5.62 -14.14
N ILE A 101 16.18 -5.30 -13.23
CA ILE A 101 16.11 -5.94 -11.90
C ILE A 101 15.74 -7.42 -12.03
N VAL A 102 14.73 -7.73 -12.86
CA VAL A 102 14.28 -9.10 -13.08
C VAL A 102 15.38 -9.96 -13.71
N ASP A 103 16.07 -9.46 -14.72
CA ASP A 103 17.16 -10.16 -15.40
C ASP A 103 18.32 -10.45 -14.46
N LYS A 104 18.64 -9.51 -13.55
CA LYS A 104 19.74 -9.66 -12.59
C LYS A 104 19.41 -10.60 -11.43
N VAL A 105 18.16 -10.64 -10.98
CA VAL A 105 17.73 -11.50 -9.86
C VAL A 105 17.45 -12.94 -10.33
N GLY A 106 16.98 -13.10 -11.56
CA GLY A 106 16.76 -14.39 -12.22
C GLY A 106 15.41 -15.05 -11.90
N SER A 107 15.01 -15.98 -12.78
CA SER A 107 13.71 -16.68 -12.73
C SER A 107 13.51 -17.54 -11.48
N GLN A 108 14.58 -18.04 -10.86
CA GLN A 108 14.50 -18.83 -9.62
C GLN A 108 13.93 -18.03 -8.43
N ARG A 109 14.00 -16.69 -8.46
CA ARG A 109 13.56 -15.80 -7.38
C ARG A 109 12.51 -14.81 -7.87
N ALA A 110 11.56 -15.28 -8.67
CA ALA A 110 10.55 -14.44 -9.32
C ALA A 110 9.77 -13.52 -8.36
N ILE A 111 9.32 -14.03 -7.21
CA ILE A 111 8.62 -13.22 -6.20
C ILE A 111 9.51 -12.07 -5.71
N LEU A 112 10.77 -12.38 -5.38
CA LEU A 112 11.73 -11.39 -4.90
C LEU A 112 12.02 -10.33 -5.97
N ALA A 113 12.20 -10.75 -7.22
CA ALA A 113 12.43 -9.85 -8.34
C ALA A 113 11.31 -8.81 -8.49
N ILE A 114 10.05 -9.26 -8.41
CA ILE A 114 8.88 -8.38 -8.49
C ILE A 114 8.79 -7.45 -7.27
N VAL A 115 8.99 -7.97 -6.06
CA VAL A 115 8.96 -7.15 -4.84
C VAL A 115 10.04 -6.07 -4.88
N LEU A 116 11.25 -6.40 -5.34
CA LEU A 116 12.36 -5.44 -5.48
C LEU A 116 12.08 -4.42 -6.58
N ALA A 117 11.61 -4.85 -7.75
CA ALA A 117 11.26 -3.94 -8.84
C ALA A 117 10.18 -2.94 -8.40
N CYS A 118 9.10 -3.43 -7.82
CA CYS A 118 8.03 -2.63 -7.26
C CYS A 118 8.54 -1.69 -6.15
N GLY A 119 9.37 -2.18 -5.25
CA GLY A 119 9.92 -1.37 -4.16
C GLY A 119 10.80 -0.24 -4.65
N ILE A 120 11.76 -0.52 -5.55
CA ILE A 120 12.67 0.48 -6.10
C ILE A 120 11.89 1.55 -6.87
N LEU A 121 10.92 1.16 -7.71
CA LEU A 121 10.13 2.09 -8.50
C LEU A 121 9.22 2.96 -7.62
N THR A 122 8.52 2.36 -6.65
CA THR A 122 7.62 3.11 -5.76
C THR A 122 8.41 4.04 -4.83
N TYR A 123 9.55 3.58 -4.29
CA TYR A 123 10.43 4.44 -3.50
C TYR A 123 11.04 5.57 -4.35
N GLY A 124 11.29 5.31 -5.64
CA GLY A 124 11.67 6.34 -6.60
C GLY A 124 10.61 7.41 -6.85
N GLY A 125 9.36 7.22 -6.42
CA GLY A 125 8.26 8.16 -6.66
C GLY A 125 7.42 7.84 -7.91
N VAL A 126 7.57 6.65 -8.48
CA VAL A 126 6.68 6.18 -9.55
C VAL A 126 5.31 5.85 -8.98
N SER A 127 4.26 6.28 -9.69
CA SER A 127 2.87 6.01 -9.30
C SER A 127 2.60 4.51 -9.17
N LEU A 128 1.87 4.14 -8.12
CA LEU A 128 1.42 2.77 -7.84
C LEU A 128 0.71 2.12 -9.03
N PHE A 129 -0.13 2.89 -9.74
CA PHE A 129 -0.85 2.42 -10.91
C PHE A 129 0.10 2.12 -12.08
N VAL A 130 1.07 3.00 -12.31
CA VAL A 130 2.10 2.82 -13.34
C VAL A 130 2.96 1.60 -13.01
N VAL A 131 3.41 1.46 -11.76
CA VAL A 131 4.19 0.30 -11.31
C VAL A 131 3.41 -0.99 -11.55
N ALA A 132 2.13 -1.05 -11.19
CA ALA A 132 1.31 -2.22 -11.44
C ALA A 132 1.25 -2.58 -12.93
N PHE A 133 0.98 -1.62 -13.83
CA PHE A 133 0.90 -1.88 -15.27
C PHE A 133 2.26 -2.18 -15.92
N ALA A 134 3.34 -1.56 -15.45
CA ALA A 134 4.68 -1.78 -15.97
C ALA A 134 5.24 -3.15 -15.54
N VAL A 135 5.04 -3.51 -14.28
CA VAL A 135 5.63 -4.72 -13.68
C VAL A 135 4.78 -5.96 -13.91
N TYR A 136 3.46 -5.84 -14.01
CA TYR A 136 2.57 -6.99 -14.22
C TYR A 136 2.92 -7.86 -15.45
N PRO A 137 3.11 -7.34 -16.68
CA PRO A 137 3.43 -8.18 -17.84
C PRO A 137 4.78 -8.90 -17.68
N ILE A 138 5.76 -8.25 -17.05
CA ILE A 138 7.08 -8.82 -16.75
C ILE A 138 6.95 -9.94 -15.72
N GLY A 139 6.22 -9.69 -14.64
CA GLY A 139 5.94 -10.68 -13.60
C GLY A 139 5.11 -11.87 -14.10
N ALA A 140 4.17 -11.65 -15.01
CA ALA A 140 3.42 -12.72 -15.65
C ALA A 140 4.33 -13.64 -16.47
N ALA A 141 5.23 -13.08 -17.28
CA ALA A 141 6.20 -13.86 -18.04
C ALA A 141 7.14 -14.65 -17.11
N LEU A 142 7.69 -13.98 -16.08
CA LEU A 142 8.62 -14.58 -15.12
C LEU A 142 7.98 -15.69 -14.28
N PHE A 143 6.76 -15.48 -13.79
CA PHE A 143 6.03 -16.48 -13.01
C PHE A 143 5.64 -17.67 -13.90
N ARG A 144 5.36 -17.43 -15.19
CA ARG A 144 5.06 -18.50 -16.15
C ARG A 144 6.28 -19.37 -16.40
N GLU A 145 7.44 -18.76 -16.59
CA GLU A 145 8.71 -19.47 -16.75
C GLU A 145 9.09 -20.26 -15.49
N ALA A 146 8.86 -19.68 -14.32
CA ALA A 146 9.13 -20.32 -13.02
C ALA A 146 8.05 -21.31 -12.56
N GLY A 147 6.94 -21.47 -13.31
CA GLY A 147 5.82 -22.34 -12.94
C GLY A 147 5.05 -21.92 -11.67
N ILE A 148 5.09 -20.64 -11.30
CA ILE A 148 4.49 -20.09 -10.08
C ILE A 148 3.03 -19.64 -10.36
N PRO A 149 2.06 -19.88 -9.44
CA PRO A 149 0.67 -19.47 -9.64
C PRO A 149 0.49 -17.97 -9.93
N LYS A 150 -0.19 -17.64 -11.04
CA LYS A 150 -0.51 -16.25 -11.48
C LYS A 150 -1.15 -15.40 -10.39
N ARG A 151 -1.96 -16.00 -9.51
CA ARG A 151 -2.66 -15.30 -8.41
C ARG A 151 -1.73 -14.69 -7.36
N LEU A 152 -0.45 -15.07 -7.32
CA LEU A 152 0.54 -14.49 -6.42
C LEU A 152 1.16 -13.20 -6.97
N ILE A 153 0.99 -12.88 -8.27
CA ILE A 153 1.54 -11.67 -8.88
C ILE A 153 0.98 -10.40 -8.21
N PRO A 154 -0.35 -10.24 -8.04
CA PRO A 154 -0.89 -9.05 -7.36
C PRO A 154 -0.39 -8.92 -5.92
N ALA A 155 -0.17 -10.05 -5.23
CA ALA A 155 0.33 -10.05 -3.87
C ALA A 155 1.82 -9.63 -3.80
N ALA A 156 2.65 -10.04 -4.76
CA ALA A 156 4.04 -9.61 -4.86
C ALA A 156 4.17 -8.11 -5.19
N ILE A 157 3.35 -7.61 -6.13
CA ILE A 157 3.27 -6.18 -6.43
C ILE A 157 2.78 -5.40 -5.20
N ALA A 158 1.74 -5.91 -4.53
CA ALA A 158 1.20 -5.29 -3.32
C ALA A 158 2.26 -5.18 -2.21
N LEU A 159 3.03 -6.25 -2.00
CA LEU A 159 4.11 -6.25 -1.02
C LEU A 159 5.18 -5.21 -1.36
N GLY A 160 5.67 -5.17 -2.60
CA GLY A 160 6.72 -4.22 -3.00
C GLY A 160 6.30 -2.76 -2.94
N SER A 161 5.04 -2.45 -3.29
CA SER A 161 4.60 -1.07 -3.49
C SER A 161 3.73 -0.50 -2.37
N PHE A 162 3.02 -1.32 -1.59
CA PHE A 162 2.06 -0.84 -0.56
C PHE A 162 2.51 -1.12 0.89
N THR A 163 3.73 -1.63 1.09
CA THR A 163 4.22 -1.97 2.43
C THR A 163 5.43 -1.13 2.83
N PHE A 164 6.63 -1.71 2.92
CA PHE A 164 7.83 -1.07 3.46
C PHE A 164 8.17 0.26 2.77
N THR A 165 7.93 0.37 1.46
CA THR A 165 8.17 1.59 0.67
C THR A 165 7.14 2.69 0.85
N MET A 166 5.94 2.37 1.34
CA MET A 166 4.90 3.35 1.61
C MET A 166 4.86 3.75 3.08
N THR A 167 5.33 2.88 3.99
CA THR A 167 5.08 3.07 5.43
C THR A 167 6.33 3.24 6.27
N ALA A 168 7.42 2.52 5.96
CA ALA A 168 8.53 2.34 6.90
C ALA A 168 9.85 2.98 6.45
N LEU A 169 10.13 3.02 5.14
CA LEU A 169 11.37 3.62 4.67
C LEU A 169 11.41 5.14 4.96
N PRO A 170 12.53 5.68 5.43
CA PRO A 170 12.66 7.11 5.66
C PRO A 170 12.60 7.89 4.33
N GLY A 171 12.02 9.09 4.36
CA GLY A 171 11.92 9.97 3.20
C GLY A 171 10.81 9.62 2.21
N THR A 172 9.98 8.61 2.49
CA THR A 172 8.86 8.24 1.61
C THR A 172 7.80 9.34 1.60
N PRO A 173 7.33 9.82 0.43
CA PRO A 173 6.29 10.83 0.33
C PRO A 173 4.89 10.21 0.55
N ALA A 174 4.68 9.58 1.71
CA ALA A 174 3.45 8.90 2.06
C ALA A 174 2.54 9.82 2.87
N ILE A 175 1.32 10.05 2.37
CA ILE A 175 0.28 10.84 3.05
C ILE A 175 0.04 10.32 4.47
N GLN A 176 0.09 8.99 4.62
CA GLN A 176 -0.08 8.27 5.88
C GLN A 176 0.96 8.68 6.94
N ASN A 177 2.17 9.06 6.52
CA ASN A 177 3.26 9.49 7.41
C ASN A 177 3.31 11.02 7.54
N ALA A 178 2.96 11.74 6.47
CA ALA A 178 2.98 13.21 6.42
C ALA A 178 1.93 13.85 7.32
N ILE A 179 0.70 13.31 7.40
CA ILE A 179 -0.38 13.83 8.23
C ILE A 179 -0.03 13.86 9.72
N PRO A 180 0.45 12.76 10.34
CA PRO A 180 0.75 12.75 11.78
C PRO A 180 2.06 13.47 12.15
N SER A 181 3.00 13.65 11.22
CA SER A 181 4.35 14.15 11.54
C SER A 181 4.38 15.48 12.31
N PRO A 182 3.60 16.52 11.94
CA PRO A 182 3.54 17.77 12.71
C PRO A 182 2.97 17.59 14.13
N PHE A 183 2.08 16.63 14.35
CA PHE A 183 1.50 16.38 15.68
C PHE A 183 2.50 15.72 16.63
N PHE A 184 3.43 14.92 16.10
CA PHE A 184 4.47 14.25 16.87
C PHE A 184 5.79 15.04 16.92
N GLY A 185 5.87 16.20 16.24
CA GLY A 185 7.12 16.97 16.14
C GLY A 185 8.20 16.25 15.33
N THR A 186 7.80 15.39 14.39
CA THR A 186 8.69 14.58 13.55
C THR A 186 8.71 15.10 12.11
N ASP A 187 9.70 14.68 11.33
CA ASP A 187 9.78 14.92 9.89
C ASP A 187 9.79 13.61 9.09
N ALA A 188 9.87 13.70 7.75
CA ALA A 188 9.87 12.54 6.87
C ALA A 188 11.07 11.59 7.09
N PHE A 189 12.12 12.05 7.76
CA PHE A 189 13.34 11.29 8.05
C PHE A 189 13.45 10.91 9.53
N ALA A 190 12.42 11.13 10.34
CA ALA A 190 12.44 10.83 11.76
C ALA A 190 12.68 9.33 12.01
N ALA A 191 13.54 9.03 12.99
CA ALA A 191 13.92 7.68 13.40
C ALA A 191 14.30 6.74 12.22
N PRO A 192 15.27 7.11 11.38
CA PRO A 192 15.55 6.40 10.13
C PRO A 192 16.03 4.96 10.37
N GLY A 193 16.72 4.71 11.50
CA GLY A 193 17.12 3.35 11.89
C GLY A 193 15.93 2.43 12.21
N LEU A 194 14.92 2.94 12.91
CA LEU A 194 13.69 2.18 13.20
C LEU A 194 12.87 1.98 11.92
N GLY A 195 12.81 2.98 11.04
CA GLY A 195 12.18 2.87 9.74
C GLY A 195 12.81 1.79 8.85
N LEU A 196 14.15 1.79 8.76
CA LEU A 196 14.90 0.74 8.05
C LEU A 196 14.67 -0.64 8.65
N LEU A 197 14.68 -0.76 9.98
CA LEU A 197 14.42 -2.03 10.66
C LEU A 197 12.99 -2.54 10.38
N GLY A 198 11.99 -1.67 10.51
CA GLY A 198 10.60 -2.00 10.20
C GLY A 198 10.41 -2.37 8.74
N GLY A 199 11.06 -1.65 7.83
CA GLY A 199 11.06 -1.94 6.39
C GLY A 199 11.69 -3.29 6.06
N LEU A 200 12.83 -3.61 6.68
CA LEU A 200 13.50 -4.91 6.54
C LEU A 200 12.64 -6.06 7.07
N ILE A 201 11.95 -5.85 8.19
CA ILE A 201 11.04 -6.85 8.77
C ILE A 201 9.85 -7.07 7.82
N MET A 202 9.21 -6.00 7.34
CA MET A 202 8.09 -6.10 6.39
C MET A 202 8.51 -6.79 5.08
N PHE A 203 9.65 -6.38 4.52
CA PHE A 203 10.22 -6.98 3.32
C PHE A 203 10.56 -8.46 3.54
N GLY A 204 11.29 -8.79 4.60
CA GLY A 204 11.74 -10.14 4.92
C GLY A 204 10.58 -11.09 5.23
N LEU A 205 9.69 -10.71 6.16
CA LEU A 205 8.54 -11.54 6.52
C LEU A 205 7.54 -11.67 5.38
N GLY A 206 7.31 -10.59 4.62
CA GLY A 206 6.40 -10.60 3.48
C GLY A 206 6.92 -11.50 2.35
N THR A 207 8.19 -11.37 1.98
CA THR A 207 8.81 -12.22 0.94
C THR A 207 8.86 -13.67 1.39
N TRP A 208 9.26 -13.94 2.64
CA TRP A 208 9.24 -15.28 3.23
C TRP A 208 7.84 -15.90 3.19
N TRP A 209 6.81 -15.15 3.58
CA TRP A 209 5.43 -15.63 3.58
C TRP A 209 4.93 -15.94 2.16
N LEU A 210 5.19 -15.05 1.19
CA LEU A 210 4.83 -15.30 -0.21
C LEU A 210 5.56 -16.51 -0.78
N SER A 211 6.84 -16.69 -0.49
CA SER A 211 7.60 -17.89 -0.87
C SER A 211 7.10 -19.16 -0.17
N ALA A 212 6.60 -19.06 1.07
CA ALA A 212 5.94 -20.18 1.73
C ALA A 212 4.59 -20.52 1.07
N GLN A 213 3.80 -19.53 0.66
CA GLN A 213 2.56 -19.76 -0.10
C GLN A 213 2.86 -20.37 -1.47
N GLN A 214 3.82 -19.85 -2.23
CA GLN A 214 4.28 -20.45 -3.48
C GLN A 214 4.55 -21.95 -3.31
N ARG A 215 5.39 -22.32 -2.33
CA ARG A 215 5.74 -23.73 -2.08
C ARG A 215 4.51 -24.59 -1.79
N LYS A 216 3.58 -24.10 -0.98
CA LYS A 216 2.32 -24.81 -0.68
C LYS A 216 1.46 -25.02 -1.92
N LEU A 217 1.32 -24.00 -2.76
CA LEU A 217 0.47 -24.07 -3.96
C LEU A 217 1.09 -24.93 -5.06
N MET A 218 2.42 -24.87 -5.21
CA MET A 218 3.14 -25.74 -6.13
C MET A 218 3.09 -27.20 -5.67
N ALA A 219 3.21 -27.48 -4.37
CA ALA A 219 3.02 -28.82 -3.81
C ALA A 219 1.58 -29.34 -3.99
N ALA A 220 0.59 -28.44 -4.04
CA ALA A 220 -0.80 -28.76 -4.36
C ALA A 220 -1.08 -28.88 -5.88
N GLY A 221 -0.07 -28.71 -6.74
CA GLY A 221 -0.18 -28.90 -8.18
C GLY A 221 -0.82 -27.74 -8.96
N GLU A 222 -1.02 -26.56 -8.36
CA GLU A 222 -1.72 -25.45 -9.03
C GLU A 222 -0.97 -24.84 -10.24
N GLY A 223 0.34 -25.04 -10.36
CA GLY A 223 1.18 -24.51 -11.46
C GLY A 223 0.96 -23.01 -11.74
N TYR A 224 1.30 -22.54 -12.94
CA TYR A 224 0.94 -21.15 -13.36
C TYR A 224 -0.58 -21.00 -13.59
N GLY A 225 -1.25 -22.10 -13.97
CA GLY A 225 -2.68 -22.17 -14.28
C GLY A 225 -3.04 -21.67 -15.70
N HIS A 226 -4.08 -22.26 -16.31
CA HIS A 226 -4.71 -21.77 -17.54
C HIS A 226 -5.78 -20.73 -17.19
N HIS A 227 -5.37 -19.50 -16.87
CA HIS A 227 -6.31 -18.39 -16.69
C HIS A 227 -5.92 -17.28 -17.65
N SER A 228 -6.64 -17.25 -18.78
CA SER A 228 -6.68 -16.16 -19.77
C SER A 228 -6.81 -14.81 -19.07
#